data_AF-A0A260Z0Y6-F1
#
_entry.id   AF-A0A260Z0Y6-F1
#
_cell.length_a   1.000
_cell.length_b   1.000
_cell.length_c   1.000
_cell.angle_alpha   90.00
_cell.angle_beta   90.00
_cell.angle_gamma   90.00
#
_symmetry.space_group_name_H-M   'P 1'
#
loop_
_entity.id
_entity.type
_entity.pdbx_description
1 polymer ?
#
loop_
_entity_poly.entity_id
_entity_poly.type
_entity_poly.pdbx_seq_one_letter_code
_entity_poly.pdbx_strand_id
1 'polypeptide(L)'
;MTTFKPESVLVWMANRGSYVESMPGTILRIKNASKFGENLYGFKDQPGELVDLKWDSLFKLRPTHVEIDFGKNPCDSLVNVLEENYEDEQIREFFERVKAMSLHMTDISAESLLKLMNKFTLLAAFSFSETKFSVSEWSIILKRLSELNLRGIEIADNILDEVRQNLDISLMKLSGNPGVDVNEFKKGIEFVTVKVLAVQELKFLGETDAEQLLEVLPQSFPRLQTLIWDWNVVDPELNFDDRTKNILKQLLDVNQRLNLGALAVVAYTPNPETKASIEGVARTLKESIKEVQLHQFATKGLSDGMANFSLIVAGKNEKVLKELVEMYVVDRSTIPPMGKLLRLCEEDIVPIYPAITMDFGGFDKTRIRQLYTNPSD
;
A
#
# COMPACT_ATOMS: atom_id res chain seq x y z
N MET A 1 -2.73 39.66 13.03
CA MET A 1 -3.65 38.66 12.44
C MET A 1 -4.16 37.82 13.59
N THR A 2 -5.47 37.71 13.77
CA THR A 2 -6.06 36.87 14.83
C THR A 2 -5.93 35.41 14.39
N THR A 3 -5.03 34.66 15.03
CA THR A 3 -4.85 33.23 14.83
C THR A 3 -6.12 32.48 15.22
N PHE A 4 -6.72 31.74 14.28
CA PHE A 4 -7.91 30.93 14.56
C PHE A 4 -7.46 29.58 15.13
N LYS A 5 -7.47 29.46 16.46
CA LYS A 5 -7.28 28.18 17.15
C LYS A 5 -8.63 27.61 17.58
N PRO A 6 -9.12 26.52 16.97
CA PRO A 6 -10.30 25.85 17.49
C PRO A 6 -9.97 25.21 18.86
N GLU A 7 -10.88 25.30 19.83
CA GLU A 7 -10.65 24.76 21.19
C GLU A 7 -10.40 23.25 21.19
N SER A 8 -11.04 22.54 20.26
CA SER A 8 -10.93 21.09 20.08
C SER A 8 -11.33 20.67 18.67
N VAL A 9 -10.96 19.45 18.30
CA VAL A 9 -11.12 18.89 16.96
C VAL A 9 -12.11 17.74 17.00
N LEU A 10 -13.12 17.77 16.13
CA LEU A 10 -14.07 16.66 15.99
C LEU A 10 -13.52 15.66 14.95
N VAL A 11 -13.24 14.44 15.40
CA VAL A 11 -12.71 13.35 14.57
C VAL A 11 -13.67 12.16 14.62
N TRP A 12 -13.61 11.27 13.62
CA TRP A 12 -14.17 9.93 13.77
C TRP A 12 -13.07 8.98 14.25
N MET A 13 -13.37 8.10 15.20
CA MET A 13 -12.42 7.11 15.69
C MET A 13 -13.03 5.72 15.65
N ALA A 14 -12.27 4.75 15.15
CA ALA A 14 -12.67 3.34 15.19
C ALA A 14 -12.68 2.82 16.64
N ASN A 15 -13.69 2.04 16.98
CA ASN A 15 -13.77 1.34 18.26
C ASN A 15 -12.68 0.27 18.34
N ARG A 16 -12.08 0.10 19.51
CA ARG A 16 -11.19 -1.04 19.75
C ARG A 16 -12.01 -2.32 19.86
N GLY A 17 -11.74 -3.28 18.96
CA GLY A 17 -12.29 -4.63 19.05
C GLY A 17 -11.74 -5.45 20.21
N SER A 18 -10.50 -5.16 20.64
CA SER A 18 -9.85 -5.78 21.80
C SER A 18 -9.16 -4.73 22.67
N TYR A 19 -9.41 -4.76 23.97
CA TYR A 19 -8.78 -3.87 24.95
C TYR A 19 -7.44 -4.41 25.47
N VAL A 20 -7.10 -5.66 25.14
CA VAL A 20 -5.92 -6.36 25.65
C VAL A 20 -4.79 -6.39 24.62
N GLU A 21 -5.11 -6.31 23.33
CA GLU A 21 -4.11 -6.26 22.26
C GLU A 21 -3.37 -4.92 22.27
N SER A 22 -2.04 -5.00 22.19
CA SER A 22 -1.20 -3.83 21.99
C SER A 22 -1.46 -3.26 20.60
N MET A 23 -1.84 -1.98 20.52
CA MET A 23 -1.96 -1.23 19.27
C MET A 23 -0.71 -0.37 19.10
N PRO A 24 0.29 -0.83 18.32
CA PRO A 24 1.53 -0.09 18.13
C PRO A 24 1.33 1.22 17.34
N GLY A 25 0.26 1.33 16.56
CA GLY A 25 0.05 2.46 15.64
C GLY A 25 -1.30 3.15 15.70
N THR A 26 -1.32 4.36 15.15
CA THR A 26 -2.51 5.15 14.84
C THR A 26 -2.43 5.58 13.39
N ILE A 27 -3.48 5.33 12.61
CA ILE A 27 -3.64 5.83 11.24
C ILE A 27 -4.43 7.13 11.31
N LEU A 28 -3.82 8.24 10.91
CA LEU A 28 -4.51 9.51 10.71
C LEU A 28 -4.93 9.61 9.25
N ARG A 29 -6.23 9.55 8.98
CA ARG A 29 -6.80 9.76 7.65
C ARG A 29 -7.34 11.17 7.53
N ILE A 30 -6.91 11.89 6.52
CA ILE A 30 -7.33 13.25 6.20
C ILE A 30 -8.22 13.16 4.98
N LYS A 31 -9.53 13.26 5.17
CA LYS A 31 -10.52 13.05 4.10
C LYS A 31 -11.80 13.85 4.32
N ASN A 32 -12.66 13.90 3.31
CA ASN A 32 -13.96 14.56 3.46
C ASN A 32 -14.80 13.89 4.56
N ALA A 33 -15.48 14.68 5.39
CA ALA A 33 -16.33 14.18 6.47
C ALA A 33 -17.49 13.28 6.00
N SER A 34 -17.93 13.40 4.74
CA SER A 34 -18.93 12.50 4.15
C SER A 34 -18.42 11.07 3.95
N LYS A 35 -17.11 10.83 4.12
CA LYS A 35 -16.44 9.53 3.94
C LYS A 35 -15.90 8.95 5.26
N PHE A 36 -16.29 9.53 6.39
CA PHE A 36 -15.86 9.05 7.70
C PHE A 36 -16.31 7.60 7.98
N GLY A 37 -15.38 6.80 8.51
CA GLY A 37 -15.60 5.38 8.76
C GLY A 37 -15.71 4.52 7.50
N GLU A 38 -15.40 5.05 6.32
CA GLU A 38 -15.26 4.28 5.08
C GLU A 38 -13.79 4.05 4.71
N ASN A 39 -13.49 2.88 4.14
CA ASN A 39 -12.21 2.63 3.50
C ASN A 39 -12.15 3.23 2.08
N LEU A 40 -11.02 3.06 1.38
CA LEU A 40 -10.79 3.59 0.02
C LEU A 40 -11.83 3.12 -1.01
N TYR A 41 -12.49 1.98 -0.79
CA TYR A 41 -13.50 1.41 -1.68
C TYR A 41 -14.94 1.82 -1.31
N GLY A 42 -15.12 2.67 -0.30
CA GLY A 42 -16.44 3.09 0.19
C GLY A 42 -17.15 2.06 1.06
N PHE A 43 -16.50 0.96 1.44
CA PHE A 43 -17.05 0.05 2.43
C PHE A 43 -16.84 0.61 3.83
N LYS A 44 -17.85 0.46 4.69
CA LYS A 44 -17.72 0.79 6.12
C LYS A 44 -16.62 -0.06 6.74
N ASP A 45 -15.71 0.60 7.43
CA ASP A 45 -14.71 0.00 8.29
C ASP A 45 -15.36 -0.58 9.55
N GLN A 46 -14.56 -0.75 10.61
CA GLN A 46 -15.02 -1.17 11.92
C GLN A 46 -16.00 -0.15 12.52
N PRO A 47 -16.89 -0.56 13.44
CA PRO A 47 -17.71 0.37 14.19
C PRO A 47 -16.85 1.48 14.82
N GLY A 48 -17.35 2.71 14.84
CA GLY A 48 -16.65 3.85 15.41
C GLY A 48 -17.59 5.03 15.60
N GLU A 49 -17.12 6.09 16.23
CA GLU A 49 -17.94 7.22 16.65
C GLU A 49 -17.23 8.57 16.47
N LEU A 50 -18.02 9.64 16.46
CA LEU A 50 -17.49 11.00 16.47
C LEU A 50 -17.03 11.37 17.89
N VAL A 51 -15.77 11.76 18.02
CA VAL A 51 -15.14 12.13 19.28
C VAL A 51 -14.61 13.56 19.19
N ASP A 52 -14.94 14.36 20.20
CA ASP A 52 -14.44 15.73 20.32
C ASP A 52 -13.14 15.73 21.15
N LEU A 53 -11.99 15.88 20.49
CA LEU A 53 -10.67 15.78 21.09
C LEU A 53 -10.05 17.16 21.33
N LYS A 54 -9.66 17.41 22.58
CA LYS A 54 -8.73 18.51 22.88
C LYS A 54 -7.38 18.26 22.24
N TRP A 55 -6.69 19.32 21.87
CA TRP A 55 -5.38 19.24 21.21
C TRP A 55 -4.36 18.41 21.98
N ASP A 56 -4.22 18.59 23.30
CA ASP A 56 -3.30 17.77 24.10
C ASP A 56 -3.55 16.26 23.99
N SER A 57 -4.82 15.86 23.80
CA SER A 57 -5.17 14.45 23.55
C SER A 57 -4.84 14.03 22.13
N LEU A 58 -5.09 14.90 21.14
CA LEU A 58 -4.72 14.66 19.74
C LEU A 58 -3.21 14.46 19.58
N PHE A 59 -2.39 15.35 20.17
CA PHE A 59 -0.93 15.27 20.11
C PHE A 59 -0.37 13.97 20.72
N LYS A 60 -1.07 13.37 21.69
CA LYS A 60 -0.69 12.08 22.29
C LYS A 60 -0.93 10.88 21.38
N LEU A 61 -1.74 11.01 20.33
CA LEU A 61 -2.03 9.88 19.42
C LEU A 61 -0.84 9.51 18.53
N ARG A 62 0.06 10.48 18.26
CA ARG A 62 1.32 10.34 17.50
C ARG A 62 1.21 9.34 16.32
N PRO A 63 0.58 9.75 15.19
CA PRO A 63 0.29 8.85 14.09
C PRO A 63 1.54 8.13 13.57
N THR A 64 1.37 6.86 13.22
CA THR A 64 2.38 6.03 12.56
C THR A 64 2.20 5.97 11.06
N HIS A 65 0.99 6.28 10.59
CA HIS A 65 0.63 6.33 9.17
C HIS A 65 -0.31 7.52 8.94
N VAL A 66 -0.04 8.31 7.91
CA VAL A 66 -0.91 9.39 7.44
C VAL A 66 -1.49 9.04 6.08
N GLU A 67 -2.82 9.10 5.93
CA GLU A 67 -3.52 8.89 4.65
C GLU A 67 -4.20 10.20 4.25
N ILE A 68 -4.12 10.56 2.97
CA ILE A 68 -4.85 11.71 2.41
C ILE A 68 -5.72 11.17 1.29
N ASP A 69 -7.01 11.06 1.60
CA ASP A 69 -7.95 10.31 0.77
C ASP A 69 -9.09 11.21 0.30
N PHE A 70 -9.49 10.96 -0.94
CA PHE A 70 -10.58 11.63 -1.64
C PHE A 70 -10.38 13.14 -1.84
N GLY A 71 -11.09 13.69 -2.83
CA GLY A 71 -11.09 15.12 -3.09
C GLY A 71 -11.76 15.92 -1.97
N LYS A 72 -11.47 17.22 -1.90
CA LYS A 72 -11.97 18.16 -0.88
C LYS A 72 -11.62 17.71 0.54
N ASN A 73 -10.45 17.10 0.72
CA ASN A 73 -9.91 16.79 2.04
C ASN A 73 -9.37 18.06 2.72
N PRO A 74 -9.37 18.12 4.06
CA PRO A 74 -9.01 19.33 4.81
C PRO A 74 -7.51 19.43 5.14
N CYS A 75 -6.62 18.86 4.33
CA CYS A 75 -5.18 18.79 4.66
C CYS A 75 -4.55 20.18 4.88
N ASP A 76 -4.79 21.12 3.97
CA ASP A 76 -4.25 22.48 4.08
C ASP A 76 -4.70 23.17 5.36
N SER A 77 -5.98 23.04 5.68
CA SER A 77 -6.54 23.59 6.91
C SER A 77 -5.83 23.02 8.14
N LEU A 78 -5.59 21.70 8.17
CA LEU A 78 -4.87 21.07 9.28
C LEU A 78 -3.45 21.63 9.42
N VAL A 79 -2.69 21.67 8.32
CA VAL A 79 -1.31 22.14 8.31
C VAL A 79 -1.24 23.61 8.75
N ASN A 80 -2.09 24.48 8.19
CA ASN A 80 -2.12 25.89 8.54
C ASN A 80 -2.45 26.10 10.03
N VAL A 81 -3.44 25.40 10.57
CA VAL A 81 -3.79 25.50 11.99
C VAL A 81 -2.65 25.00 12.88
N LEU A 82 -1.93 23.95 12.47
CA LEU A 82 -0.74 23.50 13.19
C LEU A 82 0.35 24.58 13.20
N GLU A 83 0.73 25.11 12.03
CA GLU A 83 1.79 26.11 11.88
C GLU A 83 1.48 27.45 12.56
N GLU A 84 0.22 27.89 12.56
CA GLU A 84 -0.16 29.17 13.16
C GLU A 84 -0.27 29.13 14.69
N ASN A 85 -0.45 27.95 15.30
CA ASN A 85 -0.88 27.83 16.69
C ASN A 85 0.02 26.97 17.58
N TYR A 86 1.06 26.35 17.02
CA TYR A 86 1.97 25.46 17.74
C TYR A 86 3.42 25.67 17.29
N GLU A 87 4.33 25.43 18.22
CA GLU A 87 5.77 25.47 17.94
C GLU A 87 6.19 24.29 17.06
N ASP A 88 7.20 24.50 16.22
CA ASP A 88 7.74 23.47 15.33
C ASP A 88 8.13 22.17 16.06
N GLU A 89 8.63 22.28 17.29
CA GLU A 89 8.98 21.11 18.12
C GLU A 89 7.75 20.26 18.46
N GLN A 90 6.61 20.88 18.81
CA GLN A 90 5.37 20.16 19.10
C GLN A 90 4.80 19.49 17.86
N ILE A 91 4.87 20.17 16.71
CA ILE A 91 4.43 19.61 15.42
C ILE A 91 5.32 18.42 15.03
N ARG A 92 6.64 18.52 15.22
CA ARG A 92 7.57 17.43 14.98
C ARG A 92 7.32 16.24 15.91
N GLU A 93 7.08 16.48 17.20
CA GLU A 93 6.76 15.44 18.17
C GLU A 93 5.46 14.70 17.79
N PHE A 94 4.48 15.42 17.25
CA PHE A 94 3.24 14.79 16.76
C PHE A 94 3.51 13.78 15.64
N PHE A 95 4.34 14.14 14.66
CA PHE A 95 4.62 13.32 13.50
C PHE A 95 5.88 12.45 13.63
N GLU A 96 6.53 12.42 14.79
CA GLU A 96 7.82 11.74 15.00
C GLU A 96 7.76 10.24 14.64
N ARG A 97 6.58 9.63 14.77
CA ARG A 97 6.35 8.20 14.58
C ARG A 97 5.85 7.84 13.20
N VAL A 98 5.59 8.82 12.34
CA VAL A 98 5.11 8.55 10.97
C VAL A 98 6.18 7.74 10.24
N LYS A 99 5.78 6.58 9.71
CA LYS A 99 6.61 5.69 8.89
C LYS A 99 5.99 5.40 7.53
N ALA A 100 4.69 5.59 7.38
CA ALA A 100 3.99 5.40 6.11
C ALA A 100 3.12 6.61 5.78
N MET A 101 3.02 6.90 4.49
CA MET A 101 2.09 7.88 3.95
C MET A 101 1.41 7.31 2.71
N SER A 102 0.12 7.57 2.56
CA SER A 102 -0.61 7.19 1.35
C SER A 102 -1.50 8.31 0.81
N LEU A 103 -1.62 8.39 -0.51
CA LEU A 103 -2.48 9.31 -1.23
C LEU A 103 -3.46 8.53 -2.11
N HIS A 104 -4.76 8.81 -2.02
CA HIS A 104 -5.75 8.13 -2.85
C HIS A 104 -6.86 9.06 -3.30
N MET A 105 -7.11 9.15 -4.61
CA MET A 105 -8.17 9.98 -5.20
C MET A 105 -8.21 11.43 -4.68
N THR A 106 -7.06 11.96 -4.29
CA THR A 106 -6.93 13.25 -3.61
C THR A 106 -6.69 14.38 -4.60
N ASP A 107 -7.22 15.56 -4.29
CA ASP A 107 -6.99 16.81 -5.01
C ASP A 107 -5.97 17.72 -4.32
N ILE A 108 -5.19 17.17 -3.38
CA ILE A 108 -4.12 17.91 -2.70
C ILE A 108 -3.10 18.44 -3.71
N SER A 109 -2.67 19.69 -3.51
CA SER A 109 -1.60 20.29 -4.33
C SER A 109 -0.22 19.75 -3.95
N ALA A 110 0.76 19.81 -4.86
CA ALA A 110 2.13 19.42 -4.54
C ALA A 110 2.73 20.29 -3.43
N GLU A 111 2.44 21.60 -3.42
CA GLU A 111 2.89 22.52 -2.37
C GLU A 111 2.37 22.10 -0.99
N SER A 112 1.08 21.80 -0.91
CA SER A 112 0.39 21.35 0.30
C SER A 112 0.99 20.04 0.84
N LEU A 113 1.20 19.07 -0.04
CA LEU A 113 1.82 17.79 0.30
C LEU A 113 3.23 18.01 0.85
N LEU A 114 4.05 18.84 0.19
CA LEU A 114 5.41 19.14 0.62
C LEU A 114 5.43 19.85 1.99
N LYS A 115 4.49 20.78 2.25
CA LYS A 115 4.36 21.42 3.58
C LYS A 115 4.14 20.40 4.68
N LEU A 116 3.25 19.43 4.46
CA LEU A 116 3.02 18.35 5.41
C LEU A 116 4.27 17.46 5.57
N MET A 117 4.87 17.02 4.46
CA MET A 117 6.05 16.16 4.48
C MET A 117 7.27 16.82 5.14
N ASN A 118 7.36 18.15 5.15
CA ASN A 118 8.40 18.88 5.87
C ASN A 118 8.30 18.76 7.39
N LYS A 119 7.17 18.25 7.91
CA LYS A 119 7.01 17.93 9.33
C LYS A 119 7.51 16.54 9.70
N PHE A 120 7.81 15.70 8.71
CA PHE A 120 8.29 14.34 8.93
C PHE A 120 9.82 14.30 9.00
N THR A 121 10.36 13.44 9.85
CA THR A 121 11.80 13.20 9.97
C THR A 121 12.26 12.00 9.13
N LEU A 122 11.40 11.00 8.96
CA LEU A 122 11.67 9.78 8.21
C LEU A 122 10.37 9.24 7.64
N LEU A 123 10.44 8.60 6.48
CA LEU A 123 9.30 7.92 5.88
C LEU A 123 9.78 6.61 5.25
N ALA A 124 9.30 5.47 5.73
CA ALA A 124 9.73 4.16 5.23
C ALA A 124 8.93 3.72 3.99
N ALA A 125 7.63 4.03 3.95
CA ALA A 125 6.73 3.66 2.87
C ALA A 125 5.91 4.84 2.35
N PHE A 126 5.73 4.87 1.03
CA PHE A 126 4.88 5.83 0.35
C PHE A 126 4.01 5.11 -0.70
N SER A 127 2.71 5.35 -0.67
CA SER A 127 1.77 4.84 -1.66
C SER A 127 0.99 5.98 -2.29
N PHE A 128 0.68 5.89 -3.56
CA PHE A 128 -0.21 6.85 -4.20
C PHE A 128 -1.05 6.17 -5.28
N SER A 129 -2.22 6.74 -5.56
CA SER A 129 -3.11 6.32 -6.64
C SER A 129 -4.07 7.45 -7.00
N GLU A 130 -4.42 7.55 -8.28
CA GLU A 130 -5.36 8.55 -8.80
C GLU A 130 -5.03 10.01 -8.38
N THR A 131 -3.73 10.33 -8.35
CA THR A 131 -3.24 11.70 -8.13
C THR A 131 -3.15 12.47 -9.44
N LYS A 132 -3.15 13.81 -9.38
CA LYS A 132 -3.08 14.67 -10.57
C LYS A 132 -1.78 15.48 -10.69
N PHE A 133 -0.71 15.01 -10.05
CA PHE A 133 0.58 15.68 -10.11
C PHE A 133 1.20 15.57 -11.50
N SER A 134 1.77 16.67 -11.97
CA SER A 134 2.61 16.71 -13.16
C SER A 134 3.97 16.04 -12.92
N VAL A 135 4.67 15.68 -13.99
CA VAL A 135 6.03 15.13 -13.95
C VAL A 135 7.00 16.05 -13.16
N SER A 136 6.89 17.36 -13.35
CA SER A 136 7.71 18.34 -12.63
C SER A 136 7.42 18.36 -11.13
N GLU A 137 6.15 18.19 -10.74
CA GLU A 137 5.77 18.11 -9.33
C GLU A 137 6.27 16.80 -8.70
N TRP A 138 6.12 15.68 -9.42
CA TRP A 138 6.65 14.39 -9.00
C TRP A 138 8.15 14.43 -8.75
N SER A 139 8.91 15.09 -9.62
CA SER A 139 10.37 15.25 -9.42
C SER A 139 10.71 15.91 -8.07
N ILE A 140 9.94 16.93 -7.66
CA ILE A 140 10.14 17.62 -6.38
C ILE A 140 9.68 16.75 -5.21
N ILE A 141 8.52 16.09 -5.34
CA ILE A 141 7.97 15.18 -4.32
C ILE A 141 8.93 14.02 -4.06
N LEU A 142 9.43 13.37 -5.12
CA LEU A 142 10.34 12.23 -5.03
C LEU A 142 11.69 12.62 -4.44
N LYS A 143 12.20 13.81 -4.77
CA LYS A 143 13.40 14.35 -4.09
C LYS A 143 13.19 14.48 -2.59
N ARG A 144 12.04 15.02 -2.15
CA ARG A 144 11.72 15.12 -0.72
C ARG A 144 11.55 13.75 -0.07
N LEU A 145 10.96 12.77 -0.76
CA LEU A 145 10.86 11.39 -0.30
C LEU A 145 12.25 10.75 -0.12
N SER A 146 13.20 11.05 -1.02
CA SER A 146 14.59 10.62 -0.93
C SER A 146 15.26 11.15 0.35
N GLU A 147 15.09 12.44 0.64
CA GLU A 147 15.59 13.08 1.87
C GLU A 147 14.97 12.48 3.16
N LEU A 148 13.75 11.93 3.06
CA LEU A 148 13.08 11.20 4.13
C LEU A 148 13.53 9.73 4.26
N ASN A 149 14.51 9.29 3.46
CA ASN A 149 15.04 7.92 3.41
C ASN A 149 14.00 6.86 3.05
N LEU A 150 13.18 7.14 2.02
CA LEU A 150 12.17 6.20 1.54
C LEU A 150 12.76 4.81 1.22
N ARG A 151 12.10 3.75 1.71
CA ARG A 151 12.53 2.35 1.51
C ARG A 151 11.61 1.58 0.58
N GLY A 152 10.31 1.85 0.64
CA GLY A 152 9.30 1.21 -0.19
C GLY A 152 8.41 2.23 -0.88
N ILE A 153 8.11 1.98 -2.15
CA ILE A 153 7.11 2.76 -2.89
C ILE A 153 6.09 1.85 -3.60
N GLU A 154 4.84 2.29 -3.57
CA GLU A 154 3.77 1.77 -4.43
C GLU A 154 3.50 2.77 -5.55
N ILE A 155 3.55 2.30 -6.79
CA ILE A 155 3.49 3.10 -8.02
C ILE A 155 2.20 2.75 -8.78
N ALA A 156 1.34 3.75 -8.96
CA ALA A 156 0.07 3.65 -9.67
C ALA A 156 0.01 4.49 -10.96
N ASP A 157 1.12 5.12 -11.37
CA ASP A 157 1.22 5.98 -12.55
C ASP A 157 2.58 5.80 -13.24
N ASN A 158 2.69 6.26 -14.48
CA ASN A 158 3.91 6.15 -15.29
C ASN A 158 4.97 7.18 -14.90
N ILE A 159 5.51 7.04 -13.69
CA ILE A 159 6.59 7.89 -13.13
C ILE A 159 7.89 7.12 -12.89
N LEU A 160 8.07 6.00 -13.57
CA LEU A 160 9.17 5.08 -13.33
C LEU A 160 10.54 5.75 -13.52
N ASP A 161 10.68 6.58 -14.55
CA ASP A 161 11.93 7.28 -14.83
C ASP A 161 12.27 8.29 -13.73
N GLU A 162 11.28 9.01 -13.22
CA GLU A 162 11.44 9.94 -12.11
C GLU A 162 11.79 9.20 -10.82
N VAL A 163 11.14 8.05 -10.55
CA VAL A 163 11.46 7.19 -9.40
C VAL A 163 12.89 6.71 -9.49
N ARG A 164 13.33 6.18 -10.66
CA ARG A 164 14.70 5.71 -10.88
C ARG A 164 15.73 6.82 -10.64
N GLN A 165 15.43 8.04 -11.07
CA GLN A 165 16.38 9.16 -10.97
C GLN A 165 16.53 9.71 -9.55
N ASN A 166 15.52 9.54 -8.69
CA ASN A 166 15.46 10.23 -7.40
C ASN A 166 15.51 9.30 -6.18
N LEU A 167 15.23 8.01 -6.32
CA LEU A 167 15.02 7.11 -5.18
C LEU A 167 15.88 5.84 -5.21
N ASP A 168 16.48 5.52 -4.06
CA ASP A 168 17.16 4.26 -3.77
C ASP A 168 16.31 3.38 -2.85
N ILE A 169 15.28 2.75 -3.43
CA ILE A 169 14.30 1.90 -2.72
C ILE A 169 14.71 0.42 -2.71
N SER A 170 14.26 -0.31 -1.67
CA SER A 170 14.43 -1.76 -1.57
C SER A 170 13.15 -2.54 -1.90
N LEU A 171 11.99 -1.89 -1.78
CA LEU A 171 10.68 -2.47 -2.07
C LEU A 171 9.96 -1.62 -3.14
N MET A 172 9.49 -2.28 -4.18
CA MET A 172 8.61 -1.68 -5.18
C MET A 172 7.33 -2.50 -5.29
N LYS A 173 6.19 -1.81 -5.32
CA LYS A 173 4.89 -2.40 -5.60
C LYS A 173 4.28 -1.69 -6.81
N LEU A 174 3.87 -2.45 -7.82
CA LEU A 174 3.15 -1.97 -8.99
C LEU A 174 1.67 -2.30 -8.77
N SER A 175 0.85 -1.27 -8.53
CA SER A 175 -0.58 -1.43 -8.26
C SER A 175 -1.33 -0.12 -8.41
N GLY A 176 -2.63 -0.20 -8.67
CA GLY A 176 -3.50 0.95 -8.84
C GLY A 176 -3.70 1.34 -10.30
N ASN A 177 -4.66 2.24 -10.50
CA ASN A 177 -5.12 2.75 -11.80
C ASN A 177 -4.54 4.16 -12.03
N PRO A 178 -3.96 4.49 -13.20
CA PRO A 178 -3.90 3.72 -14.47
C PRO A 178 -2.91 2.55 -14.51
N GLY A 179 -2.06 2.39 -13.51
CA GLY A 179 -1.06 1.33 -13.45
C GLY A 179 0.16 1.66 -14.30
N VAL A 180 1.16 0.79 -14.22
CA VAL A 180 2.45 0.99 -14.89
C VAL A 180 2.45 0.34 -16.27
N ASP A 181 2.90 1.10 -17.28
CA ASP A 181 3.09 0.63 -18.66
C ASP A 181 4.36 -0.21 -18.79
N VAL A 182 4.22 -1.46 -19.24
CA VAL A 182 5.32 -2.40 -19.40
C VAL A 182 6.35 -1.93 -20.43
N ASN A 183 5.96 -1.09 -21.40
CA ASN A 183 6.88 -0.55 -22.40
C ASN A 183 7.95 0.37 -21.80
N GLU A 184 7.72 0.93 -20.61
CA GLU A 184 8.73 1.71 -19.90
C GLU A 184 9.93 0.84 -19.49
N PHE A 185 9.68 -0.42 -19.09
CA PHE A 185 10.77 -1.34 -18.74
C PHE A 185 11.62 -1.73 -19.95
N LYS A 186 11.00 -1.82 -21.13
CA LYS A 186 11.69 -2.11 -22.40
C LYS A 186 12.64 -1.01 -22.84
N LYS A 187 12.54 0.18 -22.28
CA LYS A 187 13.51 1.28 -22.50
C LYS A 187 14.84 1.03 -21.77
N GLY A 188 14.97 -0.06 -21.02
CA GLY A 188 16.18 -0.42 -20.29
C GLY A 188 16.28 0.26 -18.92
N ILE A 189 15.14 0.47 -18.27
CA ILE A 189 15.12 1.02 -16.91
C ILE A 189 15.67 -0.03 -15.92
N GLU A 190 16.52 0.41 -14.99
CA GLU A 190 17.13 -0.49 -14.00
C GLU A 190 16.96 0.04 -12.58
N PHE A 191 16.48 -0.82 -11.69
CA PHE A 191 16.31 -0.59 -10.26
C PHE A 191 17.20 -1.56 -9.46
N VAL A 192 18.49 -1.25 -9.40
CA VAL A 192 19.53 -2.14 -8.84
C VAL A 192 19.43 -2.37 -7.32
N THR A 193 18.70 -1.52 -6.60
CA THR A 193 18.53 -1.56 -5.14
C THR A 193 17.30 -2.35 -4.70
N VAL A 194 16.35 -2.59 -5.61
CA VAL A 194 15.11 -3.30 -5.31
C VAL A 194 15.38 -4.78 -5.07
N LYS A 195 14.96 -5.26 -3.90
CA LYS A 195 15.05 -6.65 -3.46
C LYS A 195 13.69 -7.34 -3.41
N VAL A 196 12.62 -6.57 -3.25
CA VAL A 196 11.25 -7.07 -3.20
C VAL A 196 10.43 -6.33 -4.24
N LEU A 197 9.80 -7.08 -5.14
CA LEU A 197 8.89 -6.57 -6.15
C LEU A 197 7.54 -7.25 -5.98
N ALA A 198 6.49 -6.45 -5.83
CA ALA A 198 5.11 -6.92 -5.90
C ALA A 198 4.46 -6.38 -7.17
N VAL A 199 4.02 -7.27 -8.06
CA VAL A 199 3.33 -6.92 -9.30
C VAL A 199 1.88 -7.33 -9.14
N GLN A 200 1.00 -6.35 -8.91
CA GLN A 200 -0.42 -6.60 -8.63
C GLN A 200 -1.36 -5.99 -9.65
N GLU A 201 -0.95 -4.91 -10.29
CA GLU A 201 -1.69 -4.30 -11.38
C GLU A 201 -0.72 -3.71 -12.39
N LEU A 202 -1.12 -3.72 -13.66
CA LEU A 202 -0.39 -3.12 -14.76
C LEU A 202 -1.35 -2.29 -15.61
N LYS A 203 -0.81 -1.35 -16.37
CA LYS A 203 -1.57 -0.69 -17.41
C LYS A 203 -1.70 -1.63 -18.61
N PHE A 204 -2.84 -2.30 -18.72
CA PHE A 204 -3.10 -3.20 -19.84
C PHE A 204 -3.26 -2.41 -21.15
N LEU A 205 -2.26 -2.53 -22.02
CA LEU A 205 -2.29 -2.07 -23.40
C LEU A 205 -2.48 -3.23 -24.38
N GLY A 206 -2.17 -4.46 -23.97
CA GLY A 206 -2.38 -5.66 -24.76
C GLY A 206 -2.42 -6.95 -23.94
N GLU A 207 -2.74 -8.05 -24.62
CA GLU A 207 -2.89 -9.38 -23.99
C GLU A 207 -1.56 -10.02 -23.57
N THR A 208 -0.42 -9.41 -23.86
CA THR A 208 0.92 -10.00 -23.60
C THR A 208 1.77 -9.18 -22.62
N ASP A 209 1.18 -8.20 -21.92
CA ASP A 209 1.93 -7.28 -21.06
C ASP A 209 2.61 -8.01 -19.89
N ALA A 210 1.98 -9.04 -19.34
CA ALA A 210 2.58 -9.92 -18.33
C ALA A 210 3.83 -10.63 -18.85
N GLU A 211 3.74 -11.27 -20.02
CA GLU A 211 4.85 -11.97 -20.68
C GLU A 211 6.00 -11.00 -20.95
N GLN A 212 5.69 -9.83 -21.50
CA GLN A 212 6.65 -8.79 -21.82
C GLN A 212 7.38 -8.27 -20.57
N LEU A 213 6.69 -8.14 -19.44
CA LEU A 213 7.31 -7.74 -18.19
C LEU A 213 8.27 -8.83 -17.70
N LEU A 214 7.83 -10.09 -17.68
CA LEU A 214 8.67 -11.22 -17.24
C LEU A 214 9.97 -11.33 -18.04
N GLU A 215 9.94 -11.04 -19.35
CA GLU A 215 11.13 -11.03 -20.21
C GLU A 215 12.20 -10.02 -19.75
N VAL A 216 11.78 -8.84 -19.28
CA VAL A 216 12.67 -7.74 -18.90
C VAL A 216 12.95 -7.65 -17.40
N LEU A 217 12.22 -8.40 -16.55
CA LEU A 217 12.40 -8.38 -15.09
C LEU A 217 13.85 -8.61 -14.66
N PRO A 218 14.59 -9.62 -15.18
CA PRO A 218 15.95 -9.86 -14.69
C PRO A 218 16.95 -8.75 -15.00
N GLN A 219 16.71 -8.01 -16.09
CA GLN A 219 17.51 -6.83 -16.43
C GLN A 219 17.08 -5.63 -15.58
N SER A 220 15.77 -5.43 -15.43
CA SER A 220 15.23 -4.27 -14.72
C SER A 220 15.46 -4.33 -13.21
N PHE A 221 15.53 -5.54 -12.64
CA PHE A 221 15.68 -5.78 -11.20
C PHE A 221 16.76 -6.83 -10.92
N PRO A 222 18.05 -6.52 -11.20
CA PRO A 222 19.13 -7.52 -11.18
C PRO A 222 19.46 -8.06 -9.78
N ARG A 223 18.95 -7.43 -8.72
CA ARG A 223 19.14 -7.86 -7.31
C ARG A 223 17.85 -8.34 -6.64
N LEU A 224 16.82 -8.63 -7.42
CA LEU A 224 15.54 -9.10 -6.89
C LEU A 224 15.74 -10.41 -6.11
N GLN A 225 15.17 -10.47 -4.91
CA GLN A 225 15.21 -11.65 -4.04
C GLN A 225 13.81 -12.22 -3.79
N THR A 226 12.80 -11.37 -3.78
CA THR A 226 11.39 -11.76 -3.57
C THR A 226 10.53 -11.18 -4.68
N LEU A 227 9.82 -12.06 -5.40
CA LEU A 227 8.81 -11.67 -6.37
C LEU A 227 7.44 -12.09 -5.85
N ILE A 228 6.51 -11.14 -5.76
CA ILE A 228 5.10 -11.39 -5.52
C ILE A 228 4.36 -11.11 -6.83
N TRP A 229 3.70 -12.13 -7.36
CA TRP A 229 3.02 -12.09 -8.63
C TRP A 229 1.52 -12.30 -8.42
N ASP A 230 0.73 -11.26 -8.61
CA ASP A 230 -0.72 -11.37 -8.62
C ASP A 230 -1.18 -11.86 -9.99
N TRP A 231 -1.92 -12.95 -10.02
CA TRP A 231 -2.36 -13.56 -11.27
C TRP A 231 -3.33 -12.67 -12.06
N ASN A 232 -3.97 -11.70 -11.40
CA ASN A 232 -4.82 -10.72 -12.07
C ASN A 232 -4.06 -9.93 -13.16
N VAL A 233 -2.72 -9.85 -13.11
CA VAL A 233 -1.91 -9.22 -14.17
C VAL A 233 -1.80 -10.08 -15.43
N VAL A 234 -2.21 -11.35 -15.37
CA VAL A 234 -2.23 -12.29 -16.50
C VAL A 234 -3.66 -12.48 -17.00
N ASP A 235 -4.54 -12.86 -16.07
CA ASP A 235 -5.95 -13.13 -16.30
C ASP A 235 -6.73 -13.00 -14.96
N PRO A 236 -7.86 -12.27 -14.93
CA PRO A 236 -8.72 -12.22 -13.73
C PRO A 236 -9.28 -13.58 -13.30
N GLU A 237 -9.40 -14.56 -14.22
CA GLU A 237 -9.83 -15.92 -13.90
C GLU A 237 -8.72 -16.94 -14.26
N LEU A 238 -8.16 -17.59 -13.23
CA LEU A 238 -7.09 -18.55 -13.43
C LEU A 238 -7.58 -19.82 -14.14
N ASN A 239 -7.13 -19.97 -15.38
CA ASN A 239 -7.23 -21.20 -16.16
C ASN A 239 -5.86 -21.89 -16.24
N PHE A 240 -5.81 -23.21 -16.44
CA PHE A 240 -4.54 -23.95 -16.61
C PHE A 240 -4.33 -24.39 -18.07
N ASP A 241 -4.30 -23.39 -18.95
CA ASP A 241 -4.16 -23.53 -20.40
C ASP A 241 -2.70 -23.39 -20.88
N ASP A 242 -2.49 -23.34 -22.19
CA ASP A 242 -1.14 -23.22 -22.75
C ASP A 242 -0.50 -21.86 -22.50
N ARG A 243 -1.28 -20.77 -22.40
CA ARG A 243 -0.77 -19.45 -22.03
C ARG A 243 -0.25 -19.46 -20.59
N THR A 244 -1.01 -20.05 -19.67
CA THR A 244 -0.60 -20.24 -18.28
C THR A 244 0.69 -21.04 -18.18
N LYS A 245 0.81 -22.15 -18.90
CA LYS A 245 2.06 -22.93 -18.93
C LYS A 245 3.24 -22.09 -19.46
N ASN A 246 3.03 -21.22 -20.44
CA ASN A 246 4.05 -20.32 -20.95
C ASN A 246 4.48 -19.27 -19.90
N ILE A 247 3.52 -18.63 -19.24
CA ILE A 247 3.79 -17.70 -18.12
C ILE A 247 4.58 -18.39 -17.00
N LEU A 248 4.19 -19.62 -16.62
CA LEU A 248 4.91 -20.38 -15.60
C LEU A 248 6.35 -20.70 -16.02
N LYS A 249 6.57 -21.04 -17.29
CA LYS A 249 7.93 -21.24 -17.81
C LYS A 249 8.77 -19.97 -17.69
N GLN A 250 8.19 -18.80 -17.98
CA GLN A 250 8.89 -17.52 -17.82
C GLN A 250 9.13 -17.15 -16.36
N LEU A 251 8.16 -17.36 -15.46
CA LEU A 251 8.34 -17.18 -14.01
C LEU A 251 9.46 -18.08 -13.47
N LEU A 252 9.54 -19.33 -13.94
CA LEU A 252 10.63 -20.25 -13.60
C LEU A 252 11.99 -19.77 -14.12
N ASP A 253 12.05 -19.23 -15.34
CA ASP A 253 13.27 -18.61 -15.90
C ASP A 253 13.72 -17.42 -15.04
N VAL A 254 12.81 -16.50 -14.70
CA VAL A 254 13.08 -15.36 -13.80
C VAL A 254 13.60 -15.87 -12.45
N ASN A 255 12.93 -16.87 -11.85
CA ASN A 255 13.34 -17.46 -10.59
C ASN A 255 14.77 -18.04 -10.64
N GLN A 256 15.11 -18.75 -11.72
CA GLN A 256 16.43 -19.35 -11.90
C GLN A 256 17.52 -18.29 -12.16
N ARG A 257 17.27 -17.35 -13.09
CA ARG A 257 18.23 -16.31 -13.47
C ARG A 257 18.56 -15.37 -12.32
N LEU A 258 17.57 -15.02 -11.49
CA LEU A 258 17.75 -14.15 -10.33
C LEU A 258 18.06 -14.91 -9.04
N ASN A 259 17.93 -16.25 -9.04
CA ASN A 259 18.09 -17.10 -7.85
C ASN A 259 17.24 -16.57 -6.68
N LEU A 260 15.94 -16.38 -6.94
CA LEU A 260 15.02 -15.80 -5.96
C LEU A 260 15.03 -16.59 -4.64
N GLY A 261 15.04 -15.86 -3.53
CA GLY A 261 14.86 -16.42 -2.20
C GLY A 261 13.41 -16.82 -1.93
N ALA A 262 12.46 -16.10 -2.54
CA ALA A 262 11.03 -16.35 -2.45
C ALA A 262 10.29 -15.94 -3.73
N LEU A 263 9.30 -16.75 -4.12
CA LEU A 263 8.31 -16.47 -5.14
C LEU A 263 6.93 -16.68 -4.51
N ALA A 264 6.05 -15.69 -4.64
CA ALA A 264 4.66 -15.78 -4.27
C ALA A 264 3.77 -15.63 -5.50
N VAL A 265 2.77 -16.48 -5.64
CA VAL A 265 1.70 -16.34 -6.65
C VAL A 265 0.37 -16.23 -5.92
N VAL A 266 -0.35 -15.14 -6.15
CA VAL A 266 -1.67 -14.88 -5.56
C VAL A 266 -2.69 -14.97 -6.67
N ALA A 267 -3.78 -15.70 -6.49
CA ALA A 267 -4.79 -15.85 -7.53
C ALA A 267 -6.20 -15.87 -6.94
N TYR A 268 -7.14 -15.25 -7.66
CA TYR A 268 -8.56 -15.41 -7.38
C TYR A 268 -9.02 -16.81 -7.82
N THR A 269 -9.53 -17.59 -6.87
CA THR A 269 -9.94 -19.00 -7.07
C THR A 269 -11.26 -19.30 -6.37
N PRO A 270 -12.39 -18.71 -6.84
CA PRO A 270 -13.67 -18.79 -6.15
C PRO A 270 -14.38 -20.15 -6.28
N ASN A 271 -14.04 -20.94 -7.30
CA ASN A 271 -14.81 -22.12 -7.73
C ASN A 271 -13.92 -23.38 -7.84
N PRO A 272 -14.50 -24.58 -7.98
CA PRO A 272 -13.71 -25.81 -8.08
C PRO A 272 -12.75 -25.86 -9.28
N GLU A 273 -13.10 -25.23 -10.41
CA GLU A 273 -12.30 -25.23 -11.63
C GLU A 273 -11.01 -24.41 -11.44
N THR A 274 -11.12 -23.17 -10.99
CA THR A 274 -9.97 -22.30 -10.65
C THR A 274 -9.13 -22.89 -9.52
N LYS A 275 -9.73 -23.62 -8.57
CA LYS A 275 -9.00 -24.38 -7.53
C LYS A 275 -8.18 -25.53 -8.11
N ALA A 276 -8.72 -26.27 -9.08
CA ALA A 276 -7.96 -27.28 -9.80
C ALA A 276 -6.84 -26.66 -10.65
N SER A 277 -7.08 -25.49 -11.25
CA SER A 277 -6.07 -24.76 -12.02
C SER A 277 -4.87 -24.35 -11.16
N ILE A 278 -5.09 -23.77 -9.97
CA ILE A 278 -3.98 -23.37 -9.08
C ILE A 278 -3.21 -24.57 -8.52
N GLU A 279 -3.85 -25.73 -8.34
CA GLU A 279 -3.15 -26.97 -8.01
C GLU A 279 -2.21 -27.42 -9.15
N GLY A 280 -2.63 -27.23 -10.41
CA GLY A 280 -1.79 -27.42 -11.59
C GLY A 280 -0.56 -26.50 -11.56
N VAL A 281 -0.77 -25.21 -11.30
CA VAL A 281 0.31 -24.21 -11.13
C VAL A 281 1.29 -24.65 -10.05
N ALA A 282 0.78 -25.00 -8.86
CA ALA A 282 1.61 -25.44 -7.74
C ALA A 282 2.42 -26.70 -8.07
N ARG A 283 1.85 -27.65 -8.82
CA ARG A 283 2.55 -28.87 -9.27
C ARG A 283 3.70 -28.54 -10.20
N THR A 284 3.48 -27.68 -11.20
CA THR A 284 4.55 -27.24 -12.12
C THR A 284 5.68 -26.52 -11.39
N LEU A 285 5.35 -25.65 -10.42
CA LEU A 285 6.37 -24.99 -9.61
C LEU A 285 7.17 -25.98 -8.76
N LYS A 286 6.52 -27.02 -8.20
CA LYS A 286 7.17 -28.09 -7.40
C LYS A 286 8.23 -28.88 -8.16
N GLU A 287 8.10 -28.98 -9.48
CA GLU A 287 9.08 -29.69 -10.31
C GLU A 287 10.43 -28.95 -10.39
N SER A 288 10.44 -27.63 -10.15
CA SER A 288 11.61 -26.77 -10.36
C SER A 288 12.07 -25.97 -9.14
N ILE A 289 11.19 -25.71 -8.17
CA ILE A 289 11.48 -24.91 -6.97
C ILE A 289 11.28 -25.76 -5.72
N LYS A 290 12.16 -25.59 -4.73
CA LYS A 290 12.03 -26.22 -3.41
C LYS A 290 10.90 -25.56 -2.60
N GLU A 291 10.34 -26.34 -1.67
CA GLU A 291 9.41 -25.86 -0.62
C GLU A 291 8.20 -25.08 -1.13
N VAL A 292 7.53 -25.61 -2.15
CA VAL A 292 6.28 -25.03 -2.65
C VAL A 292 5.11 -25.42 -1.75
N GLN A 293 4.43 -24.42 -1.21
CA GLN A 293 3.23 -24.56 -0.40
C GLN A 293 2.06 -23.84 -1.07
N LEU A 294 0.90 -24.49 -1.08
CA LEU A 294 -0.36 -23.90 -1.57
C LEU A 294 -1.27 -23.69 -0.36
N HIS A 295 -1.73 -22.47 -0.19
CA HIS A 295 -2.66 -22.05 0.86
C HIS A 295 -3.93 -21.49 0.22
N GLN A 296 -5.08 -21.86 0.75
CA GLN A 296 -6.37 -21.30 0.35
C GLN A 296 -6.91 -20.44 1.47
N PHE A 297 -7.42 -19.26 1.14
CA PHE A 297 -7.94 -18.32 2.14
C PHE A 297 -9.16 -17.57 1.62
N ALA A 298 -9.96 -17.09 2.57
CA ALA A 298 -11.12 -16.26 2.29
C ALA A 298 -10.76 -14.79 2.52
N THR A 299 -11.21 -13.86 1.67
CA THR A 299 -11.03 -12.42 1.90
C THR A 299 -11.88 -11.91 3.06
N LYS A 300 -11.49 -10.79 3.69
CA LYS A 300 -12.32 -10.16 4.74
C LYS A 300 -13.77 -9.97 4.27
N GLY A 301 -14.72 -10.27 5.15
CA GLY A 301 -16.16 -10.23 4.86
C GLY A 301 -16.78 -11.58 4.49
N LEU A 302 -15.98 -12.59 4.16
CA LEU A 302 -16.44 -13.97 3.96
C LEU A 302 -16.27 -14.83 5.22
N SER A 303 -17.02 -15.92 5.35
CA SER A 303 -16.81 -16.88 6.45
C SER A 303 -15.62 -17.80 6.18
N ASP A 304 -15.02 -18.33 7.25
CA ASP A 304 -14.01 -19.38 7.12
C ASP A 304 -14.61 -20.61 6.41
N GLY A 305 -13.84 -21.19 5.49
CA GLY A 305 -14.30 -22.26 4.58
C GLY A 305 -14.83 -21.78 3.22
N MET A 306 -15.11 -20.48 3.05
CA MET A 306 -15.47 -19.88 1.76
C MET A 306 -14.24 -19.31 1.04
N ALA A 307 -13.17 -20.11 0.97
CA ALA A 307 -11.92 -19.68 0.36
C ALA A 307 -12.14 -19.33 -1.11
N ASN A 308 -11.85 -18.08 -1.45
CA ASN A 308 -12.00 -17.48 -2.76
C ASN A 308 -10.67 -17.01 -3.36
N PHE A 309 -9.58 -17.07 -2.60
CA PHE A 309 -8.22 -16.81 -3.08
C PHE A 309 -7.28 -17.95 -2.70
N SER A 310 -6.23 -18.07 -3.48
CA SER A 310 -5.12 -18.98 -3.23
C SER A 310 -3.79 -18.24 -3.24
N LEU A 311 -2.89 -18.66 -2.36
CA LEU A 311 -1.50 -18.20 -2.29
C LEU A 311 -0.60 -19.41 -2.47
N ILE A 312 0.28 -19.36 -3.48
CA ILE A 312 1.44 -20.25 -3.55
C ILE A 312 2.64 -19.47 -3.02
N VAL A 313 3.39 -20.06 -2.09
CA VAL A 313 4.71 -19.59 -1.70
C VAL A 313 5.74 -20.66 -2.03
N ALA A 314 6.88 -20.26 -2.58
CA ALA A 314 7.96 -21.16 -3.01
C ALA A 314 9.31 -20.49 -2.80
N GLY A 315 10.36 -21.25 -2.47
CA GLY A 315 11.70 -20.71 -2.28
C GLY A 315 12.44 -21.32 -1.10
N LYS A 316 13.52 -20.66 -0.65
CA LYS A 316 14.39 -21.15 0.44
C LYS A 316 14.48 -20.19 1.61
N ASN A 317 13.89 -19.00 1.50
CA ASN A 317 13.89 -17.99 2.55
C ASN A 317 12.68 -18.19 3.47
N GLU A 318 12.78 -19.15 4.40
CA GLU A 318 11.70 -19.53 5.32
C GLU A 318 11.06 -18.34 6.05
N LYS A 319 11.88 -17.33 6.43
CA LYS A 319 11.40 -16.12 7.08
C LYS A 319 10.44 -15.34 6.19
N VAL A 320 10.85 -15.06 4.95
CA VAL A 320 10.03 -14.34 3.97
C VAL A 320 8.77 -15.13 3.62
N LEU A 321 8.87 -16.45 3.44
CA LEU A 321 7.71 -17.30 3.17
C LEU A 321 6.68 -17.24 4.30
N LYS A 322 7.13 -17.24 5.57
CA LYS A 322 6.25 -17.11 6.73
C LYS A 322 5.54 -15.75 6.77
N GLU A 323 6.28 -14.66 6.54
CA GLU A 323 5.71 -13.31 6.49
C GLU A 323 4.67 -13.16 5.36
N LEU A 324 4.91 -13.77 4.19
CA LEU A 324 3.93 -13.80 3.10
C LEU A 324 2.65 -14.54 3.49
N VAL A 325 2.75 -15.70 4.13
CA VAL A 325 1.57 -16.43 4.62
C VAL A 325 0.80 -15.61 5.66
N GLU A 326 1.51 -14.96 6.59
CA GLU A 326 0.88 -14.07 7.58
C GLU A 326 0.09 -12.94 6.90
N MET A 327 0.72 -12.20 5.98
CA MET A 327 0.13 -11.03 5.32
C MET A 327 -1.05 -11.35 4.41
N TYR A 328 -1.04 -12.51 3.74
CA TYR A 328 -2.07 -12.86 2.78
C TYR A 328 -3.15 -13.75 3.39
N VAL A 329 -2.74 -14.84 4.05
CA VAL A 329 -3.65 -15.90 4.54
C VAL A 329 -4.24 -15.53 5.90
N VAL A 330 -3.39 -15.20 6.88
CA VAL A 330 -3.84 -14.92 8.25
C VAL A 330 -4.56 -13.57 8.32
N ASP A 331 -3.96 -12.55 7.72
CA ASP A 331 -4.53 -11.21 7.61
C ASP A 331 -5.69 -11.11 6.60
N ARG A 332 -5.91 -12.15 5.79
CA ARG A 332 -6.96 -12.26 4.77
C ARG A 332 -6.95 -11.09 3.78
N SER A 333 -5.75 -10.69 3.34
CA SER A 333 -5.51 -9.52 2.49
C SER A 333 -4.95 -9.95 1.14
N THR A 334 -5.59 -9.54 0.05
CA THR A 334 -5.12 -9.80 -1.32
C THR A 334 -4.15 -8.75 -1.82
N ILE A 335 -4.17 -7.57 -1.21
CA ILE A 335 -3.32 -6.43 -1.54
C ILE A 335 -2.77 -5.89 -0.21
N PRO A 336 -1.73 -6.52 0.37
CA PRO A 336 -1.15 -6.05 1.60
C PRO A 336 -0.66 -4.60 1.46
N PRO A 337 -0.88 -3.74 2.47
CA PRO A 337 -0.40 -2.37 2.44
C PRO A 337 1.14 -2.35 2.52
N MET A 338 1.75 -1.30 1.97
CA MET A 338 3.21 -1.13 1.94
C MET A 338 3.87 -1.28 3.31
N GLY A 339 3.23 -0.79 4.37
CA GLY A 339 3.75 -0.92 5.74
C GLY A 339 3.90 -2.36 6.23
N LYS A 340 3.12 -3.31 5.70
CA LYS A 340 3.32 -4.75 5.96
C LYS A 340 4.42 -5.32 5.07
N LEU A 341 4.38 -5.03 3.77
CA LEU A 341 5.37 -5.51 2.80
C LEU A 341 6.81 -5.12 3.16
N LEU A 342 7.02 -4.00 3.85
CA LEU A 342 8.34 -3.61 4.34
C LEU A 342 9.01 -4.71 5.19
N ARG A 343 8.26 -5.55 5.92
CA ARG A 343 8.82 -6.67 6.71
C ARG A 343 9.57 -7.71 5.88
N LEU A 344 9.37 -7.71 4.56
CA LEU A 344 10.10 -8.57 3.63
C LEU A 344 11.52 -8.04 3.33
N CYS A 345 11.81 -6.78 3.66
CA CYS A 345 13.11 -6.14 3.40
C CYS A 345 14.07 -6.17 4.59
N GLU A 346 13.58 -6.03 5.83
CA GLU A 346 14.41 -5.86 7.03
C GLU A 346 13.80 -6.56 8.26
N GLU A 347 14.65 -6.97 9.20
CA GLU A 347 14.24 -7.72 10.39
C GLU A 347 13.62 -6.84 11.50
N ASP A 348 13.97 -5.56 11.56
CA ASP A 348 13.71 -4.68 12.71
C ASP A 348 12.79 -3.49 12.39
N ILE A 349 11.82 -3.66 11.49
CA ILE A 349 10.84 -2.61 11.24
C ILE A 349 9.85 -2.56 12.41
N VAL A 350 9.80 -1.40 13.08
CA VAL A 350 8.78 -1.13 14.11
C VAL A 350 7.39 -1.34 13.49
N PRO A 351 6.55 -2.22 14.06
CA PRO A 351 5.27 -2.54 13.46
C PRO A 351 4.37 -1.31 13.34
N ILE A 352 3.92 -1.01 12.12
CA ILE A 352 2.86 0.00 11.87
C ILE A 352 1.49 -0.55 12.27
N TYR A 353 1.31 -1.88 12.16
CA TYR A 353 0.05 -2.59 12.38
C TYR A 353 0.18 -3.61 13.53
N PRO A 354 -0.91 -3.93 14.26
CA PRO A 354 -2.26 -3.37 14.10
C PRO A 354 -2.33 -1.89 14.51
N ALA A 355 -3.27 -1.14 13.95
CA ALA A 355 -3.40 0.30 14.20
C ALA A 355 -4.86 0.71 14.38
N ILE A 356 -5.07 1.78 15.16
CA ILE A 356 -6.38 2.41 15.31
C ILE A 356 -6.54 3.47 14.24
N THR A 357 -7.67 3.46 13.54
CA THR A 357 -8.01 4.48 12.55
C THR A 357 -8.66 5.69 13.20
N MET A 358 -8.23 6.87 12.79
CA MET A 358 -8.86 8.14 13.09
C MET A 358 -9.02 8.97 11.82
N ASP A 359 -10.22 9.47 11.56
CA ASP A 359 -10.52 10.33 10.42
C ASP A 359 -10.66 11.80 10.85
N PHE A 360 -9.94 12.67 10.16
CA PHE A 360 -10.03 14.12 10.29
C PHE A 360 -10.68 14.73 9.04
N GLY A 361 -11.70 15.56 9.26
CA GLY A 361 -12.63 16.07 8.23
C GLY A 361 -12.79 17.59 8.23
N GLY A 362 -11.94 18.30 8.98
CA GLY A 362 -11.91 19.76 9.07
C GLY A 362 -12.25 20.26 10.47
N PHE A 363 -12.48 21.57 10.59
CA PHE A 363 -12.74 22.23 11.87
C PHE A 363 -14.19 22.70 12.06
N ASP A 364 -15.02 22.65 11.01
CA ASP A 364 -16.46 22.93 11.12
C ASP A 364 -17.20 21.70 11.68
N LYS A 365 -17.31 21.66 13.01
CA LYS A 365 -17.97 20.57 13.74
C LYS A 365 -19.44 20.39 13.34
N THR A 366 -20.12 21.49 13.02
CA THR A 366 -21.54 21.43 12.64
C THR A 366 -21.68 20.76 11.29
N ARG A 367 -20.85 21.15 10.32
CA ARG A 367 -20.82 20.53 8.98
C ARG A 367 -20.41 19.07 9.04
N ILE A 368 -19.40 18.73 9.84
CA ILE A 368 -18.96 17.34 10.03
C ILE A 368 -20.11 16.47 10.55
N ARG A 369 -20.80 16.91 11.62
CA ARG A 369 -21.95 16.17 12.17
C ARG A 369 -23.04 15.97 11.13
N GLN A 370 -23.39 17.02 10.38
CA GLN A 370 -24.39 16.93 9.31
C GLN A 370 -24.01 15.90 8.24
N LEU A 371 -22.77 15.94 7.75
CA LEU A 371 -22.28 15.03 6.72
C LEU A 371 -22.18 13.57 7.22
N TYR A 372 -21.82 13.37 8.49
CA TYR A 372 -21.70 12.05 9.08
C TYR A 372 -23.06 11.41 9.40
N THR A 373 -24.03 12.19 9.89
CA THR A 373 -25.36 11.65 10.23
C THR A 373 -26.28 11.53 9.03
N ASN A 374 -26.13 12.43 8.05
CA ASN A 374 -26.89 12.44 6.80
C ASN A 374 -25.91 12.42 5.63
N PRO A 375 -25.17 11.31 5.40
CA PRO A 375 -24.39 11.17 4.19
C PRO A 375 -25.38 11.32 3.03
N SER A 376 -25.16 12.34 2.20
CA SER A 376 -25.97 12.49 0.99
C SER A 376 -25.63 11.30 0.10
N ASP A 377 -26.64 10.48 -0.24
CA ASP A 377 -26.51 9.36 -1.17
C ASP A 377 -25.86 9.78 -2.50
#